data_AF-A0A845ZJE9-F1
#
_entry.id   AF-A0A845ZJE9-F1
#
_cell.length_a   1.000
_cell.length_b   1.000
_cell.length_c   1.000
_cell.angle_alpha   90.00
_cell.angle_beta   90.00
_cell.angle_gamma   90.00
#
_symmetry.space_group_name_H-M   'P 1'
#
loop_
_entity.id
_entity.type
_entity.pdbx_description
1 polymer ?
#
loop_
_entity_poly.entity_id
_entity_poly.type
_entity_poly.pdbx_seq_one_letter_code
_entity_poly.pdbx_strand_id
1 'polypeptide(L)'
;PFDNLNPILVNLLNLAVGLTVPLLFIMLIGLMARNIVGRWLLDLGEKILQAIPLAGSVYKTLKQILETLLQDSKTKFSRVILVEYPRQGVWAIAFVTGVVSAQLQSHMNRPMLSVFIPTTPNPTSGWYAMVPEEEVINLSMSIEDAFKVLLSGGIVSPDSPAIPINLQQPPEKQPLEEPLPEMIQQVLPTEET
;
A
#
# COMPACT_ATOMS: atom_id res chain seq x y z
N PRO A 1 67.73 -27.32 -22.93
CA PRO A 1 68.09 -26.27 -23.92
C PRO A 1 68.76 -25.00 -23.34
N PHE A 2 69.21 -25.02 -22.08
CA PHE A 2 69.83 -23.85 -21.42
C PHE A 2 71.14 -24.20 -20.69
N ASP A 3 71.84 -25.25 -21.12
CA ASP A 3 72.98 -25.83 -20.40
C ASP A 3 74.30 -25.03 -20.54
N ASN A 4 74.29 -23.89 -21.23
CA ASN A 4 75.45 -23.02 -21.47
C ASN A 4 75.28 -21.57 -20.96
N LEU A 5 74.28 -21.30 -20.11
CA LEU A 5 74.05 -19.98 -19.50
C LEU A 5 74.66 -19.89 -18.10
N ASN A 6 75.08 -18.68 -17.71
CA ASN A 6 75.65 -18.44 -16.38
C ASN A 6 74.67 -18.93 -15.28
N PRO A 7 75.10 -19.81 -14.35
CA PRO A 7 74.21 -20.45 -13.38
C PRO A 7 73.44 -19.42 -12.51
N ILE A 8 74.02 -18.24 -12.29
CA ILE A 8 73.37 -17.14 -11.57
C ILE A 8 72.14 -16.63 -12.34
N LEU A 9 72.24 -16.50 -13.67
CA LEU A 9 71.15 -16.01 -14.51
C LEU A 9 70.00 -17.03 -14.58
N VAL A 10 70.32 -18.32 -14.61
CA VAL A 10 69.32 -19.40 -14.58
C VAL A 10 68.59 -19.42 -13.23
N ASN A 11 69.32 -19.25 -12.12
CA ASN A 11 68.69 -19.16 -10.80
C ASN A 11 67.81 -17.91 -10.64
N LEU A 12 68.26 -16.76 -11.16
CA LEU A 12 67.49 -15.52 -11.15
C LEU A 12 66.20 -15.65 -11.98
N LEU A 13 66.29 -16.29 -13.15
CA LEU A 13 65.15 -16.55 -14.03
C LEU A 13 64.16 -17.52 -13.38
N ASN A 14 64.63 -18.61 -12.76
CA ASN A 14 63.79 -19.55 -12.03
C ASN A 14 63.07 -18.89 -10.85
N LEU A 15 63.75 -18.01 -10.11
CA LEU A 15 63.15 -17.24 -9.02
C LEU A 15 62.09 -16.26 -9.54
N ALA A 16 62.38 -15.54 -10.63
CA ALA A 16 61.44 -14.62 -11.25
C ALA A 16 60.18 -15.34 -11.73
N VAL A 17 60.32 -16.45 -12.47
CA VAL A 17 59.18 -17.25 -12.94
C VAL A 17 58.42 -17.84 -11.75
N GLY A 18 59.12 -18.39 -10.75
CA GLY A 18 58.54 -18.99 -9.55
C GLY A 18 57.76 -17.99 -8.68
N LEU A 19 58.12 -16.71 -8.69
CA LEU A 19 57.40 -15.66 -7.97
C LEU A 19 56.27 -15.05 -8.81
N THR A 20 56.54 -14.76 -10.08
CA THR A 20 55.59 -14.05 -10.95
C THR A 20 54.38 -14.91 -11.30
N VAL A 21 54.56 -16.21 -11.58
CA VAL A 21 53.45 -17.08 -12.02
C VAL A 21 52.37 -17.24 -10.93
N PRO A 22 52.69 -17.59 -9.66
CA PRO A 22 51.69 -17.66 -8.60
C PRO A 22 51.04 -16.30 -8.29
N LEU A 23 51.82 -15.21 -8.32
CA LEU A 23 51.30 -13.87 -8.09
C LEU A 23 50.28 -13.47 -9.15
N LEU A 24 50.55 -13.79 -10.41
CA LEU A 24 49.65 -13.53 -11.54
C LEU A 24 48.37 -14.37 -11.40
N PHE A 25 48.49 -15.64 -10.97
CA PHE A 25 47.33 -16.48 -10.65
C PHE A 25 46.46 -15.93 -9.52
N ILE A 26 47.07 -15.51 -8.40
CA ILE A 26 46.35 -14.89 -7.28
C ILE A 26 45.64 -13.61 -7.72
N MET A 27 46.31 -12.77 -8.53
CA MET A 27 45.72 -11.56 -9.10
C MET A 27 44.54 -11.88 -10.02
N LEU A 28 44.65 -12.91 -10.87
CA LEU A 28 43.58 -13.34 -11.77
C LEU A 28 42.35 -13.83 -10.98
N ILE A 29 42.58 -14.64 -9.94
CA ILE A 29 41.53 -15.14 -9.04
C ILE A 29 40.87 -13.98 -8.30
N GLY A 30 41.66 -13.02 -7.78
CA GLY A 30 41.13 -11.82 -7.11
C GLY A 30 40.28 -10.95 -8.04
N LEU A 31 40.69 -10.79 -9.30
CA LEU A 31 39.96 -10.02 -10.30
C LEU A 31 38.64 -10.72 -10.68
N MET A 32 38.66 -12.04 -10.87
CA MET A 32 37.47 -12.87 -11.11
C MET A 32 36.50 -12.81 -9.92
N ALA A 33 37.01 -12.97 -8.69
CA ALA A 33 36.23 -12.87 -7.47
C ALA A 33 35.56 -11.49 -7.35
N ARG A 34 36.30 -10.40 -7.58
CA ARG A 34 35.74 -9.03 -7.58
C ARG A 34 34.64 -8.85 -8.64
N ASN A 35 34.82 -9.40 -9.85
CA ASN A 35 33.89 -9.22 -10.96
C ASN A 35 32.59 -10.04 -10.82
N ILE A 36 32.66 -11.23 -10.21
CA ILE A 36 31.50 -12.13 -10.03
C ILE A 36 30.82 -11.87 -8.69
N VAL A 37 31.58 -11.88 -7.58
CA VAL A 37 31.01 -11.67 -6.23
C VAL A 37 30.54 -10.24 -6.04
N GLY A 38 31.28 -9.25 -6.58
CA GLY A 38 30.87 -7.85 -6.49
C GLY A 38 29.55 -7.59 -7.23
N ARG A 39 29.38 -8.21 -8.40
CA ARG A 39 28.14 -8.14 -9.17
C ARG A 39 26.98 -8.80 -8.44
N TRP A 40 27.17 -10.05 -8.01
CA TRP A 40 26.16 -10.79 -7.26
C TRP A 40 25.74 -10.08 -5.95
N LEU A 41 26.68 -9.46 -5.24
CA LEU A 41 26.41 -8.70 -4.02
C LEU A 41 25.68 -7.38 -4.31
N LEU A 42 25.98 -6.71 -5.44
CA LEU A 42 25.23 -5.55 -5.91
C LEU A 42 23.81 -5.93 -6.32
N ASP A 43 23.62 -7.02 -7.07
CA ASP A 43 22.30 -7.51 -7.48
C ASP A 43 21.45 -7.97 -6.28
N LEU A 44 22.09 -8.59 -5.28
CA LEU A 44 21.44 -8.97 -4.02
C LEU A 44 21.10 -7.73 -3.18
N GLY A 45 22.02 -6.76 -3.11
CA GLY A 45 21.82 -5.47 -2.47
C GLY A 45 20.66 -4.69 -3.09
N GLU A 46 20.58 -4.63 -4.42
CA GLU A 46 19.48 -4.03 -5.18
C GLU A 46 18.16 -4.77 -4.95
N LYS A 47 18.14 -6.12 -4.95
CA LYS A 47 16.93 -6.90 -4.63
C LYS A 47 16.44 -6.68 -3.20
N ILE A 48 17.33 -6.58 -2.22
CA ILE A 48 16.99 -6.32 -0.81
C ILE A 48 16.53 -4.86 -0.63
N LEU A 49 17.21 -3.90 -1.27
CA LEU A 49 16.78 -2.50 -1.31
C LEU A 49 15.45 -2.31 -2.05
N GLN A 50 15.14 -3.11 -3.06
CA GLN A 50 13.82 -3.08 -3.71
C GLN A 50 12.72 -3.71 -2.84
N ALA A 51 13.08 -4.55 -1.85
CA ALA A 51 12.12 -5.26 -1.01
C ALA A 51 11.70 -4.54 0.30
N ILE A 52 12.44 -3.52 0.79
CA ILE A 52 12.32 -3.04 2.19
C ILE A 52 11.83 -1.59 2.42
N PRO A 53 12.40 -0.54 1.79
CA PRO A 53 12.45 0.80 2.37
C PRO A 53 11.12 1.56 2.33
N LEU A 54 10.27 1.34 1.31
CA LEU A 54 8.95 1.97 1.27
C LEU A 54 8.09 1.42 2.40
N ALA A 55 8.11 0.11 2.67
CA ALA A 55 7.28 -0.48 3.72
C ALA A 55 7.63 0.07 5.11
N GLY A 56 8.90 0.16 5.50
CA GLY A 56 9.26 0.61 6.85
C GLY A 56 9.03 2.10 7.13
N SER A 57 9.37 2.97 6.17
CA SER A 57 9.19 4.42 6.29
C SER A 57 7.72 4.83 6.12
N VAL A 58 7.01 4.25 5.14
CA VAL A 58 5.56 4.41 5.02
C VAL A 58 4.87 3.85 6.24
N TYR A 59 5.22 2.67 6.74
CA TYR A 59 4.57 2.13 7.95
C TYR A 59 4.85 2.99 9.18
N LYS A 60 6.03 3.62 9.31
CA LYS A 60 6.31 4.58 10.38
C LYS A 60 5.51 5.88 10.22
N THR A 61 5.49 6.49 9.04
CA THR A 61 4.74 7.72 8.77
C THR A 61 3.23 7.47 8.85
N LEU A 62 2.76 6.34 8.33
CA LEU A 62 1.39 5.86 8.43
C LEU A 62 1.04 5.59 9.88
N LYS A 63 1.88 4.89 10.63
CA LYS A 63 1.67 4.66 12.06
C LYS A 63 1.65 5.97 12.84
N GLN A 64 2.48 6.95 12.51
CA GLN A 64 2.47 8.27 13.14
C GLN A 64 1.21 9.08 12.80
N ILE A 65 0.74 9.03 11.55
CA ILE A 65 -0.52 9.68 11.14
C ILE A 65 -1.70 8.97 11.79
N LEU A 66 -1.73 7.64 11.77
CA LEU A 66 -2.73 6.80 12.44
C LEU A 66 -2.74 7.11 13.94
N GLU A 67 -1.59 7.10 14.60
CA GLU A 67 -1.47 7.43 16.02
C GLU A 67 -1.96 8.86 16.30
N THR A 68 -1.64 9.84 15.45
CA THR A 68 -2.09 11.23 15.66
C THR A 68 -3.60 11.39 15.43
N LEU A 69 -4.19 10.70 14.45
CA LEU A 69 -5.63 10.74 14.15
C LEU A 69 -6.46 9.87 15.11
N LEU A 70 -5.90 8.77 15.61
CA LEU A 70 -6.56 7.79 16.49
C LEU A 70 -6.34 8.08 17.98
N GLN A 71 -5.29 8.79 18.38
CA GLN A 71 -5.06 9.11 19.80
C GLN A 71 -6.15 10.02 20.38
N ASP A 72 -6.86 10.80 19.55
CA ASP A 72 -7.95 11.64 20.03
C ASP A 72 -9.32 10.94 20.04
N SER A 73 -9.55 9.98 19.14
CA SER A 73 -10.83 9.29 18.96
C SER A 73 -10.79 7.90 19.60
N LYS A 74 -10.87 7.90 20.92
CA LYS A 74 -10.65 6.74 21.79
C LYS A 74 -11.75 5.65 21.68
N THR A 75 -12.54 5.65 20.59
CA THR A 75 -13.37 4.53 20.09
C THR A 75 -13.93 4.83 18.68
N LYS A 76 -13.69 3.90 17.73
CA LYS A 76 -14.57 3.46 16.62
C LYS A 76 -14.47 3.92 15.15
N PHE A 77 -13.72 4.93 14.69
CA PHE A 77 -13.79 5.28 13.25
C PHE A 77 -12.45 5.57 12.59
N SER A 78 -11.87 4.52 12.00
CA SER A 78 -10.91 4.60 10.90
C SER A 78 -11.17 3.39 9.99
N ARG A 79 -12.28 3.45 9.25
CA ARG A 79 -12.67 2.45 8.25
C ARG A 79 -12.42 3.01 6.85
N VAL A 80 -12.10 2.13 5.91
CA VAL A 80 -11.86 2.47 4.50
C VAL A 80 -13.19 2.44 3.74
N ILE A 81 -13.45 3.47 2.96
CA ILE A 81 -14.67 3.60 2.14
C ILE A 81 -14.33 3.98 0.70
N LEU A 82 -15.25 3.70 -0.21
CA LEU A 82 -15.34 4.33 -1.53
C LEU A 82 -16.38 5.44 -1.48
N VAL A 83 -16.05 6.57 -2.08
CA VAL A 83 -16.91 7.75 -2.20
C VAL A 83 -16.83 8.32 -3.61
N GLU A 84 -17.93 8.87 -4.11
CA GLU A 84 -17.91 9.57 -5.39
C GLU A 84 -17.25 10.96 -5.24
N TYR A 85 -16.08 11.16 -5.83
CA TYR A 85 -15.34 12.42 -5.81
C TYR A 85 -14.40 12.54 -7.03
N PRO A 86 -14.31 13.71 -7.70
CA PRO A 86 -14.97 14.97 -7.40
C PRO A 86 -16.38 15.10 -8.01
N ARG A 87 -16.86 14.10 -8.74
CA ARG A 87 -18.19 14.08 -9.36
C ARG A 87 -18.78 12.67 -9.39
N GLN A 88 -20.09 12.58 -9.63
CA GLN A 88 -20.78 11.29 -9.78
C GLN A 88 -20.14 10.40 -10.85
N GLY A 89 -20.06 9.11 -10.54
CA GLY A 89 -19.39 8.08 -11.34
C GLY A 89 -17.86 8.05 -11.24
N VAL A 90 -17.22 8.95 -10.47
CA VAL A 90 -15.77 8.92 -10.22
C VAL A 90 -15.54 8.54 -8.76
N TRP A 91 -14.90 7.41 -8.52
CA TRP A 91 -14.74 6.85 -7.18
C TRP A 91 -13.35 7.11 -6.62
N ALA A 92 -13.29 7.50 -5.35
CA ALA A 92 -12.06 7.68 -4.59
C ALA A 92 -12.08 6.82 -3.33
N ILE A 93 -10.92 6.29 -2.95
CA ILE A 93 -10.71 5.67 -1.65
C ILE A 93 -10.60 6.79 -0.62
N ALA A 94 -11.36 6.70 0.47
CA ALA A 94 -11.36 7.66 1.55
C ALA A 94 -11.37 6.96 2.92
N PHE A 95 -11.00 7.71 3.95
CA PHE A 95 -10.95 7.24 5.33
C PHE A 95 -11.96 8.02 6.16
N VAL A 96 -12.84 7.31 6.88
CA VAL A 96 -13.77 7.95 7.81
C VAL A 96 -12.99 8.41 9.03
N THR A 97 -12.98 9.71 9.30
CA THR A 97 -12.32 10.33 10.46
C THR A 97 -13.27 10.52 11.63
N GLY A 98 -14.59 10.43 11.40
CA GLY A 98 -15.61 10.47 12.44
C GLY A 98 -16.97 10.88 11.91
N VAL A 99 -17.85 11.25 12.85
CA VAL A 99 -19.13 11.90 12.54
C VAL A 99 -18.95 13.41 12.54
N VAL A 100 -19.78 14.11 11.77
CA VAL A 100 -19.77 15.57 11.73
C VAL A 100 -20.22 16.14 13.08
N SER A 101 -19.59 17.23 13.53
CA SER A 101 -19.95 17.87 14.81
C SER A 101 -21.40 18.36 14.82
N ALA A 102 -22.05 18.40 15.98
CA ALA A 102 -23.45 18.79 16.10
C ALA A 102 -23.76 20.17 15.49
N GLN A 103 -22.81 21.11 15.57
CA GLN A 103 -22.94 22.44 14.98
C GLN A 103 -22.96 22.42 13.45
N LEU A 104 -22.17 21.56 12.81
CA LEU A 104 -22.18 21.44 11.35
C LEU A 104 -23.32 20.55 10.87
N GLN A 105 -23.67 19.52 11.65
CA GLN A 105 -24.76 18.61 11.36
C GLN A 105 -26.14 19.30 11.40
N SER A 106 -26.32 20.34 12.22
CA SER A 106 -27.58 21.12 12.26
C SER A 106 -27.89 21.87 10.97
N HIS A 107 -26.90 22.07 10.11
CA HIS A 107 -27.06 22.68 8.78
C HIS A 107 -27.30 21.65 7.66
N MET A 108 -27.40 20.35 8.01
CA MET A 108 -27.49 19.24 7.06
C MET A 108 -28.74 18.40 7.33
N ASN A 109 -29.39 17.92 6.26
CA ASN A 109 -30.64 17.15 6.37
C ASN A 109 -30.43 15.63 6.45
N ARG A 110 -29.24 15.13 6.06
CA ARG A 110 -28.83 13.72 6.10
C ARG A 110 -27.75 13.55 7.19
N PRO A 111 -27.63 12.40 7.89
CA PRO A 111 -26.45 12.10 8.69
C PRO A 111 -25.17 12.14 7.84
N MET A 112 -24.19 12.93 8.27
CA MET A 112 -22.95 13.15 7.52
C MET A 112 -21.75 12.49 8.20
N LEU A 113 -20.88 11.90 7.39
CA LEU A 113 -19.57 11.40 7.80
C LEU A 113 -18.49 12.41 7.45
N SER A 114 -17.57 12.60 8.38
CA SER A 114 -16.31 13.31 8.16
C SER A 114 -15.32 12.35 7.49
N VAL A 115 -14.83 12.70 6.31
CA VAL A 115 -13.94 11.82 5.52
C VAL A 115 -12.70 12.56 5.04
N PHE A 116 -11.57 11.84 5.03
CA PHE A 116 -10.32 12.28 4.42
C PHE A 116 -10.10 11.55 3.09
N ILE A 117 -10.01 12.32 2.01
CA ILE A 117 -9.76 11.84 0.64
C ILE A 117 -8.29 12.14 0.31
N PRO A 118 -7.37 11.17 0.42
CA PRO A 118 -5.96 11.36 0.14
C PRO A 118 -5.69 11.58 -1.35
N THR A 119 -4.59 12.26 -1.67
CA THR A 119 -4.03 12.33 -3.02
C THR A 119 -2.97 11.26 -3.25
N THR A 120 -2.79 10.83 -4.49
CA THR A 120 -1.70 9.94 -4.89
C THR A 120 -0.61 10.73 -5.62
N PRO A 121 0.68 10.35 -5.50
CA PRO A 121 1.22 9.29 -4.65
C PRO A 121 1.49 9.77 -3.21
N ASN A 122 1.28 11.05 -2.85
CA ASN A 122 1.58 11.56 -1.52
C ASN A 122 0.34 11.50 -0.59
N PRO A 123 0.21 10.49 0.30
CA PRO A 123 -0.97 10.32 1.16
C PRO A 123 -1.06 11.34 2.30
N THR A 124 -0.03 12.18 2.48
CA THR A 124 -0.03 13.23 3.51
C THR A 124 -0.84 14.47 3.09
N SER A 125 -1.12 14.60 1.78
CA SER A 125 -2.03 15.61 1.24
C SER A 125 -3.36 14.99 0.84
N GLY A 126 -4.42 15.79 0.88
CA GLY A 126 -5.78 15.33 0.59
C GLY A 126 -6.82 16.39 0.89
N TRP A 127 -8.08 15.98 0.77
CA TRP A 127 -9.25 16.81 1.03
C TRP A 127 -9.97 16.30 2.26
N TYR A 128 -10.43 17.22 3.08
CA TYR A 128 -11.49 16.95 4.05
C TYR A 128 -12.83 17.16 3.35
N ALA A 129 -13.73 16.18 3.45
CA ALA A 129 -15.08 16.28 2.92
C ALA A 129 -16.10 15.76 3.94
N MET A 130 -17.33 16.24 3.83
CA MET A 130 -18.47 15.73 4.58
C MET A 130 -19.41 15.08 3.57
N VAL A 131 -19.69 13.79 3.72
CA VAL A 131 -20.50 13.02 2.76
C VAL A 131 -21.64 12.28 3.46
N PRO A 132 -22.80 12.11 2.83
CA PRO A 132 -23.91 11.37 3.44
C PRO A 132 -23.51 9.92 3.71
N GLU A 133 -23.86 9.38 4.88
CA GLU A 133 -23.51 7.99 5.25
C GLU A 133 -24.13 6.96 4.29
N GLU A 134 -25.32 7.27 3.76
CA GLU A 134 -26.08 6.47 2.79
C GLU A 134 -25.54 6.53 1.34
N GLU A 135 -24.46 7.28 1.08
CA GLU A 135 -23.82 7.40 -0.25
C GLU A 135 -22.40 6.80 -0.30
N VAL A 136 -21.90 6.21 0.80
CA VAL A 136 -20.56 5.61 0.85
C VAL A 136 -20.60 4.10 0.79
N ILE A 137 -19.62 3.48 0.14
CA ILE A 137 -19.48 2.02 0.09
C ILE A 137 -18.35 1.61 1.04
N ASN A 138 -18.64 0.72 1.99
CA ASN A 138 -17.63 0.23 2.92
C ASN A 138 -16.73 -0.80 2.24
N LEU A 139 -15.41 -0.63 2.36
CA LEU A 139 -14.44 -1.60 1.90
C LEU A 139 -13.99 -2.49 3.05
N SER A 140 -13.86 -3.80 2.79
CA SER A 140 -13.37 -4.79 3.75
C SER A 140 -11.84 -4.82 3.87
N MET A 141 -11.13 -3.93 3.18
CA MET A 141 -9.67 -3.87 3.19
C MET A 141 -9.12 -3.16 4.44
N SER A 142 -7.90 -3.53 4.84
CA SER A 142 -7.18 -2.83 5.90
C SER A 142 -6.77 -1.42 5.46
N ILE A 143 -6.52 -0.54 6.43
CA ILE A 143 -6.03 0.82 6.16
C ILE A 143 -4.67 0.74 5.46
N GLU A 144 -3.81 -0.17 5.92
CA GLU A 144 -2.49 -0.42 5.36
C GLU A 144 -2.58 -0.79 3.88
N ASP A 145 -3.52 -1.67 3.51
CA ASP A 145 -3.73 -2.08 2.13
C ASP A 145 -4.27 -0.94 1.27
N ALA A 146 -5.20 -0.13 1.80
CA ALA A 146 -5.69 1.06 1.12
C ALA A 146 -4.54 2.05 0.82
N PHE A 147 -3.63 2.27 1.78
CA PHE A 147 -2.45 3.11 1.55
C PHE A 147 -1.48 2.52 0.52
N LYS A 148 -1.30 1.19 0.46
CA LYS A 148 -0.51 0.54 -0.62
C LYS A 148 -1.11 0.82 -2.00
N VAL A 149 -2.44 0.72 -2.13
CA VAL A 149 -3.15 1.05 -3.39
C VAL A 149 -2.90 2.50 -3.77
N LEU A 150 -3.09 3.43 -2.82
CA LEU A 150 -2.94 4.87 -3.07
C LEU A 150 -1.49 5.25 -3.43
N LEU A 151 -0.49 4.75 -2.70
CA LEU A 151 0.92 5.02 -2.96
C LEU A 151 1.39 4.44 -4.30
N SER A 152 0.87 3.28 -4.70
CA SER A 152 1.18 2.66 -5.99
C SER A 152 0.38 3.24 -7.16
N GLY A 153 -0.58 4.14 -6.91
CA GLY A 153 -1.49 4.64 -7.94
C GLY A 153 -2.42 3.58 -8.52
N GLY A 154 -2.71 2.51 -7.76
CA GLY A 154 -3.58 1.42 -8.19
C GLY A 154 -2.88 0.25 -8.91
N ILE A 155 -1.54 0.28 -9.03
CA ILE A 155 -0.78 -0.84 -9.61
C ILE A 155 -0.80 -2.07 -8.69
N VAL A 156 -0.84 -1.84 -7.38
CA VAL A 156 -0.93 -2.89 -6.37
C VAL A 156 -2.36 -2.94 -5.85
N SER A 157 -3.04 -4.06 -6.07
CA SER A 157 -4.34 -4.37 -5.47
C SER A 157 -4.14 -5.41 -4.38
N PRO A 158 -4.72 -5.23 -3.18
CA PRO A 158 -4.72 -6.26 -2.16
C PRO A 158 -5.52 -7.47 -2.64
N ASP A 159 -5.04 -8.67 -2.31
CA ASP A 159 -5.68 -9.96 -2.63
C ASP A 159 -7.01 -10.08 -1.85
N SER A 160 -8.07 -9.46 -2.36
CA SER A 160 -9.43 -9.71 -1.93
C SER A 160 -10.04 -10.75 -2.85
N PRO A 161 -10.77 -11.76 -2.35
CA PRO A 161 -11.49 -12.70 -3.21
C PRO A 161 -12.47 -11.92 -4.06
N ALA A 162 -12.14 -11.75 -5.34
CA ALA A 162 -12.98 -11.04 -6.29
C ALA A 162 -14.32 -11.78 -6.37
N ILE A 163 -15.40 -11.13 -5.94
CA ILE A 163 -16.74 -11.55 -6.34
C ILE A 163 -16.74 -11.38 -7.87
N PRO A 164 -16.93 -12.46 -8.67
CA PRO A 164 -16.92 -12.35 -10.11
C PRO A 164 -18.02 -11.37 -10.52
N ILE A 165 -17.62 -10.22 -11.05
CA ILE A 165 -18.54 -9.21 -11.56
C ILE A 165 -19.11 -9.77 -12.86
N ASN A 166 -20.35 -10.27 -12.80
CA ASN A 166 -21.09 -10.60 -14.02
C ASN A 166 -21.53 -9.28 -14.69
N LEU A 167 -20.69 -8.74 -15.57
CA LEU A 167 -20.95 -7.51 -16.33
C LEU A 167 -22.13 -7.64 -17.32
N GLN A 168 -22.74 -8.82 -17.46
CA GLN A 168 -23.87 -9.08 -18.36
C GLN A 168 -25.22 -8.93 -17.66
N GLN A 169 -25.25 -8.79 -16.33
CA GLN A 169 -26.45 -8.46 -15.57
C GLN A 169 -26.29 -7.05 -14.97
N PRO A 170 -27.18 -6.09 -15.31
CA PRO A 170 -27.33 -4.88 -14.50
C PRO A 170 -27.50 -5.31 -13.04
N PRO A 171 -26.98 -4.55 -12.05
CA PRO A 171 -27.19 -4.88 -10.65
C PRO A 171 -28.68 -5.07 -10.44
N GLU A 172 -29.08 -6.31 -10.16
CA GLU A 172 -30.46 -6.66 -9.89
C GLU A 172 -30.84 -5.81 -8.69
N LYS A 173 -31.74 -4.85 -8.90
CA LYS A 173 -32.29 -4.06 -7.80
C LYS A 173 -32.93 -5.09 -6.88
N GLN A 174 -32.26 -5.43 -5.79
CA GLN A 174 -32.91 -6.15 -4.70
C GLN A 174 -34.16 -5.33 -4.39
N PRO A 175 -35.36 -5.86 -4.62
CA PRO A 175 -36.58 -5.15 -4.23
C PRO A 175 -36.41 -4.90 -2.74
N LEU A 176 -36.46 -3.63 -2.34
CA LEU A 176 -36.66 -3.27 -0.95
C LEU A 176 -37.87 -4.12 -0.52
N GLU A 177 -37.66 -5.09 0.38
CA GLU A 177 -38.77 -5.86 0.94
C GLU A 177 -39.80 -4.83 1.41
N GLU A 178 -40.94 -4.77 0.71
CA GLU A 178 -42.05 -3.92 1.14
C GLU A 178 -42.35 -4.32 2.59
N PRO A 179 -42.43 -3.36 3.52
CA PRO A 179 -42.75 -3.71 4.89
C PRO A 179 -44.10 -4.42 4.90
N LEU A 180 -44.14 -5.63 5.48
CA LEU A 180 -45.34 -6.47 5.54
C LEU A 180 -46.59 -5.64 5.87
N PRO A 181 -47.65 -5.66 5.03
CA PRO A 181 -48.84 -4.84 5.25
C PRO A 181 -49.65 -5.15 6.52
N GLU A 182 -49.32 -6.21 7.26
CA GLU A 182 -50.20 -6.73 8.33
C GLU A 182 -50.00 -6.08 9.70
N MET A 183 -48.88 -5.40 9.99
CA MET A 183 -48.64 -4.84 11.33
C MET A 183 -49.21 -3.43 11.56
N ILE A 184 -49.60 -2.69 10.52
CA ILE A 184 -50.07 -1.30 10.66
C ILE A 184 -51.58 -1.22 10.99
N GLN A 185 -52.36 -2.28 10.74
CA GLN A 185 -53.82 -2.26 10.92
C GLN A 185 -54.32 -2.65 12.32
N GLN A 186 -53.46 -2.98 13.28
CA GLN A 186 -53.88 -3.43 14.62
C GLN A 186 -53.56 -2.46 15.79
N VAL A 187 -52.99 -1.27 15.55
CA VAL A 187 -52.62 -0.33 16.62
C VAL A 187 -53.24 1.07 16.46
N LEU A 188 -54.50 1.14 16.02
CA LEU A 188 -55.34 2.32 16.28
C LEU A 188 -56.73 1.90 16.74
N PRO A 189 -57.03 1.92 18.06
CA PRO A 189 -58.36 2.21 18.54
C PRO A 189 -58.59 3.71 18.42
N THR A 190 -59.57 4.05 17.60
CA THR A 190 -60.28 5.33 17.51
C THR A 190 -60.59 5.93 18.88
N GLU A 191 -60.02 7.08 19.19
CA GLU A 191 -60.67 8.10 20.01
C GLU A 191 -61.20 9.18 19.08
N GLU A 192 -62.53 9.29 18.96
CA GLU A 192 -63.26 10.56 19.03
C GLU A 192 -64.78 10.30 19.05
N THR A 193 -65.44 10.98 19.99
CA THR A 193 -66.89 11.09 20.33
C THR A 193 -67.60 9.96 21.06
#